data_AF-A0A3M5MWN9-F1
#
_entry.id   AF-A0A3M5MWN9-F1
#
_cell.length_a   1.000
_cell.length_b   1.000
_cell.length_c   1.000
_cell.angle_alpha   90.00
_cell.angle_beta   90.00
_cell.angle_gamma   90.00
#
_symmetry.space_group_name_H-M   'P 1'
#
loop_
_entity.id
_entity.type
_entity.pdbx_description
1 polymer ?
#
loop_
_entity_poly.entity_id
_entity_poly.type
_entity_poly.pdbx_seq_one_letter_code
_entity_poly.pdbx_strand_id
1 'polypeptide(L)'
;MHPNETIDQWIWNGVSIVDIEKFSAGENLSVLTLVEQFFCQGWPDSVPEPYRGWIFGPVYGKAPDAPEGYKKMLHILAIGQDGKALTLQGACDIYRDADGYNVVVTTELNAMAMAEEYCSVVSA
;
A
#
# COMPACT_ATOMS: atom_id res chain seq x y z
N MET A 1 -7.02 -11.16 -28.17
CA MET A 1 -6.54 -10.40 -27.02
C MET A 1 -7.29 -10.92 -25.81
N HIS A 2 -6.60 -11.67 -24.96
CA HIS A 2 -7.21 -12.15 -23.72
C HIS A 2 -7.38 -10.96 -22.75
N PRO A 3 -8.41 -10.94 -21.89
CA PRO A 3 -8.64 -9.81 -20.96
C PRO A 3 -7.40 -9.43 -20.14
N ASN A 4 -6.60 -10.42 -19.74
CA ASN A 4 -5.40 -10.19 -18.92
C ASN A 4 -4.18 -9.71 -19.72
N GLU A 5 -4.18 -9.90 -21.04
CA GLU A 5 -3.03 -9.56 -21.89
C GLU A 5 -2.77 -8.04 -21.94
N THR A 6 -3.84 -7.23 -21.88
CA THR A 6 -3.75 -5.76 -21.76
C THR A 6 -3.18 -5.35 -20.39
N ILE A 7 -3.57 -6.06 -19.33
CA ILE A 7 -3.17 -5.77 -17.95
C ILE A 7 -1.70 -6.14 -17.74
N ASP A 8 -1.28 -7.32 -18.18
CA ASP A 8 0.09 -7.82 -18.03
C ASP A 8 1.11 -6.97 -18.81
N GLN A 9 0.69 -6.32 -19.89
CA GLN A 9 1.53 -5.44 -20.71
C GLN A 9 1.53 -3.99 -20.23
N TRP A 10 0.64 -3.63 -19.31
CA TRP A 10 0.51 -2.26 -18.86
C TRP A 10 1.65 -1.88 -17.92
N ILE A 11 2.28 -0.74 -18.21
CA ILE A 11 3.35 -0.17 -17.41
C ILE A 11 2.95 1.26 -17.09
N TRP A 12 2.87 1.56 -15.79
CA TRP A 12 2.64 2.91 -15.33
C TRP A 12 3.88 3.79 -15.59
N ASN A 13 3.66 5.01 -16.09
CA ASN A 13 4.72 5.94 -16.49
C ASN A 13 5.32 6.76 -15.32
N GLY A 14 4.85 6.56 -14.08
CA GLY A 14 5.30 7.29 -12.90
C GLY A 14 4.74 8.70 -12.75
N VAL A 15 3.92 9.20 -13.69
CA VAL A 15 3.54 10.62 -13.74
C VAL A 15 2.44 10.94 -12.73
N SER A 16 1.31 10.23 -12.80
CA SER A 16 0.18 10.49 -11.91
C SER A 16 -0.49 9.20 -11.44
N ILE A 17 -0.83 9.18 -10.15
CA ILE A 17 -1.63 8.10 -9.56
C ILE A 17 -3.01 8.01 -10.21
N VAL A 18 -3.54 9.13 -10.73
CA VAL A 18 -4.82 9.16 -11.45
C VAL A 18 -4.80 8.26 -12.69
N ASP A 19 -3.65 8.05 -13.32
CA ASP A 19 -3.55 7.16 -14.48
C ASP A 19 -3.71 5.69 -14.07
N ILE A 20 -3.28 5.30 -12.86
CA ILE A 20 -3.56 3.97 -12.28
C ILE A 20 -5.06 3.80 -12.04
N GLU A 21 -5.72 4.81 -11.47
CA GLU A 21 -7.18 4.79 -11.21
C GLU A 21 -7.99 4.69 -12.51
N LYS A 22 -7.60 5.46 -13.54
CA LYS A 22 -8.22 5.41 -14.86
C LYS A 22 -8.00 4.05 -15.53
N PHE A 23 -6.79 3.51 -15.42
CA PHE A 23 -6.47 2.19 -15.97
C PHE A 23 -7.34 1.11 -15.32
N SER A 24 -7.40 1.05 -13.99
CA SER A 24 -8.24 0.07 -13.28
C SER A 24 -9.71 0.19 -13.69
N ALA A 25 -10.23 1.42 -13.79
CA ALA A 25 -11.60 1.67 -14.22
C ALA A 25 -11.86 1.24 -15.68
N GLY A 26 -10.89 1.45 -16.58
CA GLY A 26 -10.96 0.98 -17.97
C GLY A 26 -11.06 -0.55 -18.09
N GLU A 27 -10.43 -1.26 -17.16
CA GLU A 27 -10.48 -2.73 -17.06
C GLU A 27 -11.67 -3.24 -16.21
N ASN A 28 -12.57 -2.36 -15.76
CA ASN A 28 -13.68 -2.68 -14.84
C ASN A 28 -13.23 -3.32 -13.51
N LEU A 29 -12.06 -2.92 -13.01
CA LEU A 29 -11.51 -3.36 -11.74
C LEU A 29 -11.49 -2.22 -10.71
N SER A 30 -11.63 -2.57 -9.44
CA SER A 30 -11.21 -1.66 -8.37
C SER A 30 -9.68 -1.58 -8.34
N VAL A 31 -9.12 -0.47 -7.86
CA VAL A 31 -7.66 -0.33 -7.71
C VAL A 31 -7.11 -1.41 -6.77
N LEU A 32 -7.85 -1.77 -5.71
CA LEU A 32 -7.47 -2.85 -4.80
C LEU A 32 -7.37 -4.19 -5.55
N THR A 33 -8.38 -4.55 -6.33
CA THR A 33 -8.39 -5.78 -7.13
C THR A 33 -7.26 -5.80 -8.16
N LEU A 34 -7.01 -4.66 -8.84
CA LEU A 34 -5.90 -4.51 -9.78
C LEU A 34 -4.56 -4.81 -9.11
N VAL A 35 -4.32 -4.21 -7.95
CA VAL A 35 -3.08 -4.40 -7.17
C VAL A 35 -2.97 -5.84 -6.70
N GLU A 36 -3.97 -6.39 -6.03
CA GLU A 36 -3.85 -7.74 -5.43
C GLU A 36 -3.66 -8.85 -6.46
N GLN A 37 -4.31 -8.73 -7.63
CA GLN A 37 -4.30 -9.80 -8.63
C GLN A 37 -3.17 -9.67 -9.65
N PHE A 38 -2.76 -8.44 -10.00
CA PHE A 38 -1.85 -8.21 -11.13
C PHE A 38 -0.59 -7.42 -10.74
N PHE A 39 -0.68 -6.52 -9.76
CA PHE A 39 0.43 -5.64 -9.36
C PHE A 39 0.68 -5.70 -7.85
N CYS A 40 0.87 -6.90 -7.29
CA CYS A 40 0.87 -7.10 -5.83
C CYS A 40 2.01 -6.38 -5.09
N GLN A 41 3.10 -6.08 -5.79
CA GLN A 41 4.22 -5.27 -5.31
C GLN A 41 4.10 -3.78 -5.68
N GLY A 42 3.03 -3.40 -6.37
CA GLY A 42 2.87 -2.08 -6.97
C GLY A 42 3.95 -1.79 -8.02
N TRP A 43 4.49 -0.58 -7.96
CA TRP A 43 5.55 -0.06 -8.81
C TRP A 43 6.75 0.36 -7.93
N PRO A 44 7.50 -0.62 -7.39
CA PRO A 44 8.52 -0.37 -6.36
C PRO A 44 9.65 0.54 -6.84
N ASP A 45 9.92 0.62 -8.15
CA ASP A 45 10.92 1.52 -8.71
C ASP A 45 10.62 3.01 -8.49
N SER A 46 9.34 3.35 -8.27
CA SER A 46 8.93 4.71 -7.88
C SER A 46 9.07 4.97 -6.38
N VAL A 47 9.34 3.94 -5.58
CA VAL A 47 9.41 4.01 -4.11
C VAL A 47 10.87 3.89 -3.66
N PRO A 48 11.33 4.72 -2.70
CA PRO A 48 12.67 4.58 -2.13
C PRO A 48 12.91 3.19 -1.54
N GLU A 49 14.07 2.61 -1.80
CA GLU A 49 14.43 1.24 -1.39
C GLU A 49 14.12 0.90 0.08
N PRO A 50 14.39 1.79 1.07
CA PRO A 50 14.11 1.50 2.48
C PRO A 50 12.62 1.31 2.82
N TYR A 51 11.72 1.76 1.95
CA TYR A 51 10.26 1.75 2.18
C TYR A 51 9.50 0.83 1.22
N ARG A 52 10.22 -0.03 0.48
CA ARG A 52 9.61 -1.02 -0.41
C ARG A 52 9.07 -2.21 0.40
N GLY A 53 7.91 -2.72 -0.02
CA GLY A 53 7.24 -3.84 0.63
C GLY A 53 6.38 -3.43 1.82
N TRP A 54 5.97 -4.43 2.62
CA TRP A 54 5.14 -4.20 3.81
C TRP A 54 5.95 -3.63 4.97
N ILE A 55 5.50 -2.48 5.45
CA ILE A 55 6.00 -1.77 6.62
C ILE A 55 4.97 -1.93 7.72
N PHE A 56 5.41 -2.42 8.87
CA PHE A 56 4.52 -2.66 9.99
C PHE A 56 4.83 -1.70 11.13
N GLY A 57 3.80 -0.97 11.57
CA GLY A 57 3.90 0.01 12.64
C GLY A 57 3.84 -0.58 14.05
N PRO A 58 3.68 0.28 15.07
CA PRO A 58 3.50 -0.13 16.46
C PRO A 58 2.34 -1.09 16.66
N VAL A 59 2.48 -1.93 17.69
CA VAL A 59 1.38 -2.74 18.23
C VAL A 59 0.58 -1.87 19.19
N TYR A 60 -0.69 -1.67 18.89
CA TYR A 60 -1.62 -0.97 19.77
C TYR A 60 -2.41 -1.99 20.58
N GLY A 61 -2.15 -2.06 21.89
CA GLY A 61 -2.97 -2.83 22.84
C GLY A 61 -4.15 -2.02 23.35
N LYS A 62 -5.30 -2.67 23.60
CA LYS A 62 -6.45 -2.00 24.24
C LYS A 62 -6.22 -1.66 25.73
N ALA A 63 -5.32 -2.38 26.43
CA ALA A 63 -4.96 -2.17 27.84
C ALA A 63 -3.61 -2.88 28.16
N PRO A 64 -2.91 -2.54 29.26
CA PRO A 64 -1.65 -3.18 29.70
C PRO A 64 -1.73 -4.71 29.88
N ASP A 65 -2.95 -5.22 30.04
CA ASP A 65 -3.32 -6.57 30.43
C ASP A 65 -4.33 -7.21 29.45
N ALA A 66 -4.58 -6.59 28.30
CA ALA A 66 -5.47 -7.11 27.26
C ALA A 66 -4.68 -7.74 26.10
N PRO A 67 -4.83 -9.05 25.83
CA PRO A 67 -4.25 -9.74 24.67
C PRO A 67 -5.04 -9.45 23.38
N GLU A 68 -5.64 -8.27 23.23
CA GLU A 68 -6.26 -7.83 21.97
C GLU A 68 -5.47 -6.63 21.47
N GLY A 69 -4.56 -6.88 20.52
CA GLY A 69 -3.73 -5.86 19.91
C GLY A 69 -3.79 -5.95 18.40
N TYR A 70 -3.64 -4.81 17.72
CA TYR A 70 -3.48 -4.79 16.28
C TYR A 70 -2.19 -4.06 15.90
N LYS A 71 -1.56 -4.52 14.82
CA LYS A 71 -0.39 -3.88 14.23
C LYS A 71 -0.84 -3.10 13.00
N LYS A 72 -0.49 -1.81 12.91
CA LYS A 72 -0.75 -1.04 11.69
C LYS A 72 0.12 -1.55 10.55
N MET A 73 -0.42 -1.53 9.34
CA MET A 73 0.25 -1.98 8.13
C MET A 73 0.23 -0.86 7.10
N LEU A 74 1.36 -0.67 6.43
CA LEU A 74 1.54 0.24 5.31
C LEU A 74 2.32 -0.47 4.21
N HIS A 75 1.88 -0.35 2.97
CA HIS A 75 2.68 -0.69 1.80
C HIS A 75 2.55 0.46 0.81
N ILE A 76 3.66 1.16 0.53
CA ILE A 76 3.68 2.21 -0.49
C ILE A 76 3.79 1.50 -1.84
N LEU A 77 2.73 1.59 -2.65
CA LEU A 77 2.65 0.94 -3.95
C LEU A 77 3.25 1.79 -5.06
N ALA A 78 3.09 3.11 -4.98
CA ALA A 78 3.59 4.04 -5.99
C ALA A 78 3.72 5.45 -5.44
N ILE A 79 4.72 6.20 -5.91
CA ILE A 79 4.84 7.65 -5.71
C ILE A 79 4.84 8.32 -7.09
N GLY A 80 3.82 9.13 -7.34
CA GLY A 80 3.68 9.89 -8.57
C GLY A 80 4.51 11.16 -8.55
N GLN A 81 4.97 11.59 -9.73
CA GLN A 81 5.63 12.89 -9.90
C GLN A 81 4.70 14.08 -9.56
N ASP A 82 3.39 13.84 -9.48
CA ASP A 82 2.39 14.80 -8.99
C ASP A 82 2.37 14.95 -7.45
N GLY A 83 3.31 14.33 -6.74
CA GLY A 83 3.44 14.42 -5.28
C GLY A 83 2.40 13.60 -4.52
N LYS A 84 1.68 12.70 -5.20
CA LYS A 84 0.75 11.76 -4.59
C LYS A 84 1.40 10.41 -4.38
N ALA A 85 0.88 9.67 -3.42
CA ALA A 85 1.25 8.29 -3.18
C ALA A 85 0.01 7.40 -3.16
N LEU A 86 0.13 6.24 -3.79
CA LEU A 86 -0.82 5.14 -3.67
C LEU A 86 -0.31 4.18 -2.60
N THR A 87 -1.14 3.87 -1.62
CA THR A 87 -0.74 3.04 -0.47
C THR A 87 -1.79 1.97 -0.17
N LEU A 88 -1.36 0.81 0.32
CA LEU A 88 -2.22 -0.07 1.11
C LEU A 88 -2.04 0.29 2.59
N GLN A 89 -3.14 0.61 3.26
CA GLN A 89 -3.13 0.93 4.68
C GLN A 89 -4.14 0.06 5.41
N GLY A 90 -3.73 -0.48 6.56
CA GLY A 90 -4.55 -1.44 7.26
C GLY A 90 -4.11 -1.73 8.69
N ALA A 91 -4.66 -2.82 9.22
CA ALA A 91 -4.27 -3.39 10.50
C ALA A 91 -4.34 -4.92 10.45
N CYS A 92 -3.38 -5.55 11.11
CA CYS A 92 -3.33 -6.99 11.36
C CYS A 92 -3.73 -7.23 12.81
N ASP A 93 -4.76 -8.04 13.04
CA ASP A 93 -5.03 -8.57 14.37
C ASP A 93 -4.02 -9.68 14.68
N ILE A 94 -3.16 -9.44 15.67
CA ILE A 94 -2.03 -10.33 15.98
C ILE A 94 -2.44 -11.67 16.61
N TYR A 95 -3.73 -11.84 16.93
CA TYR A 95 -4.27 -13.06 17.55
C TYR A 95 -5.31 -13.77 16.70
N ARG A 96 -6.02 -13.03 15.85
CA ARG A 96 -7.12 -13.57 15.04
C ARG A 96 -6.75 -13.87 13.60
N ASP A 97 -5.49 -13.64 13.21
CA ASP A 97 -5.03 -13.80 11.83
C ASP A 97 -5.98 -13.11 10.84
N ALA A 98 -6.45 -11.92 11.25
CA ALA A 98 -7.45 -11.15 10.55
C ALA A 98 -6.81 -9.85 10.08
N ASP A 99 -6.45 -9.84 8.79
CA ASP A 99 -5.86 -8.69 8.12
C ASP A 99 -6.94 -7.92 7.35
N GLY A 100 -6.93 -6.60 7.51
CA GLY A 100 -7.76 -5.71 6.73
C GLY A 100 -6.98 -4.50 6.28
N TYR A 101 -6.94 -4.26 4.98
CA TYR A 101 -6.34 -3.07 4.37
C TYR A 101 -7.20 -2.54 3.22
N ASN A 102 -7.02 -1.26 2.93
CA ASN A 102 -7.63 -0.61 1.78
C ASN A 102 -6.58 0.15 0.99
N VAL A 103 -6.88 0.38 -0.29
CA VAL A 103 -6.14 1.36 -1.09
C VAL A 103 -6.50 2.76 -0.60
N VAL A 104 -5.48 3.53 -0.25
CA VAL A 104 -5.59 4.92 0.18
C VAL A 104 -4.65 5.77 -0.66
N VAL A 105 -5.20 6.80 -1.29
CA VAL A 105 -4.41 7.85 -1.97
C VAL A 105 -4.12 8.94 -0.96
N THR A 106 -2.85 9.29 -0.82
CA THR A 106 -2.36 10.35 0.06
C THR A 106 -1.28 11.15 -0.65
N THR A 107 -0.63 12.09 0.06
CA THR A 107 0.56 12.77 -0.46
C THR A 107 1.81 11.92 -0.25
N GLU A 108 2.82 12.11 -1.10
CA GLU A 108 4.15 11.53 -0.92
C GLU A 108 4.68 11.81 0.50
N LEU A 109 4.64 13.07 0.92
CA LEU A 109 5.12 13.49 2.24
C LEU A 109 4.45 12.70 3.39
N ASN A 110 3.13 12.49 3.32
CA ASN A 110 2.41 11.76 4.36
C ASN A 110 2.75 10.27 4.34
N ALA A 111 2.85 9.67 3.15
CA ALA A 111 3.22 8.25 3.02
C ALA A 111 4.61 8.00 3.61
N MET A 112 5.56 8.88 3.31
CA MET A 112 6.94 8.82 3.80
C MET A 112 7.01 9.03 5.32
N ALA A 113 6.29 10.02 5.85
CA ALA A 113 6.23 10.26 7.29
C ALA A 113 5.66 9.05 8.07
N MET A 114 4.62 8.40 7.54
CA MET A 114 4.09 7.17 8.15
C MET A 114 5.09 6.01 8.07
N ALA A 115 5.78 5.85 6.94
CA ALA A 115 6.80 4.82 6.79
C ALA A 115 7.96 5.03 7.78
N GLU A 116 8.43 6.27 7.94
CA GLU A 116 9.45 6.65 8.92
C GLU A 116 9.01 6.38 10.36
N GLU A 117 7.79 6.78 10.72
CA GLU A 117 7.21 6.48 12.02
C GLU A 117 7.22 4.98 12.29
N TYR A 118 6.77 4.16 11.33
CA TYR A 118 6.64 2.72 11.52
C TYR A 118 8.00 2.03 11.62
N CYS A 119 8.96 2.42 10.77
CA CYS A 119 10.33 1.91 10.81
C CYS A 119 11.06 2.29 12.11
N SER A 120 10.79 3.48 12.66
CA SER A 120 11.39 3.92 13.93
C SER A 120 10.98 3.03 15.12
N VAL A 121 9.77 2.48 15.09
CA VAL A 121 9.25 1.62 16.16
C VAL A 121 9.79 0.19 16.09
N VAL A 122 10.05 -0.32 14.88
CA VAL A 122 10.66 -1.66 14.70
C VAL A 122 12.13 -1.68 15.18
N SER A 123 12.78 -0.52 15.19
CA SER A 123 14.19 -0.37 15.56
C SER A 123 14.41 -0.04 17.04
N ALA A 124 13.34 0.12 17.83
CA ALA A 124 13.36 0.45 19.26
C ALA A 124 13.13 -0.79 20.14
#